data_AF-A0A5M9WZL1-F1
#
_entry.id   AF-A0A5M9WZL1-F1
#
_cell.length_a   1.000
_cell.length_b   1.000
_cell.length_c   1.000
_cell.angle_alpha   90.00
_cell.angle_beta   90.00
_cell.angle_gamma   90.00
#
_symmetry.space_group_name_H-M   'P 1'
#
loop_
_entity.id
_entity.type
_entity.pdbx_description
1 polymer ?
#
loop_
_entity_poly.entity_id
_entity_poly.type
_entity_poly.pdbx_seq_one_letter_code
_entity_poly.pdbx_strand_id
1 'polypeptide(L)' 'MERAFGLTSNEYGRVLYNGRHIYQDTGEWYYELNILNMLLTEQKDPNVLIDQEPLNVYNQIEILY' A
#
# COMPACT_ATOMS: atom_id res chain seq x y z
N MET A 1 -1.94 -13.08 -13.63
CA MET A 1 -0.67 -12.37 -13.88
C MET A 1 -0.30 -11.66 -12.60
N GLU A 2 0.92 -11.84 -12.12
CA GLU A 2 1.48 -11.07 -11.02
C GLU A 2 1.99 -9.73 -11.56
N ARG A 3 1.79 -8.63 -10.82
CA ARG A 3 2.26 -7.30 -11.21
C ARG A 3 3.35 -6.85 -10.25
N ALA A 4 4.54 -6.60 -10.79
CA ALA A 4 5.66 -6.08 -10.01
C ALA A 4 5.50 -4.57 -9.77
N PHE A 5 5.76 -4.13 -8.54
CA PHE A 5 5.91 -2.73 -8.18
C PHE A 5 7.41 -2.44 -8.04
N GLY A 6 7.95 -1.57 -8.91
CA GLY A 6 9.36 -1.22 -8.93
C GLY A 6 9.61 0.16 -8.34
N LEU A 7 10.73 0.32 -7.65
CA LEU A 7 11.26 1.60 -7.16
C LEU A 7 12.71 1.75 -7.60
N THR A 8 13.11 2.96 -7.95
CA THR A 8 14.51 3.36 -8.12
C THR A 8 15.03 4.08 -6.87
N SER A 9 16.33 4.35 -6.81
CA SER A 9 16.96 4.95 -5.63
C SER A 9 16.33 6.30 -5.29
N ASN A 10 15.96 6.45 -4.01
CA ASN A 10 15.23 7.57 -3.41
C ASN A 10 13.80 7.80 -3.93
N GLU A 11 13.20 6.82 -4.61
CA GLU A 11 11.78 6.91 -4.95
C GLU A 11 10.89 6.41 -3.82
N TYR A 12 9.95 7.26 -3.44
CA TYR A 12 8.83 6.95 -2.57
C TYR A 12 7.63 6.50 -3.43
N GLY A 13 7.19 5.27 -3.23
CA GLY A 13 5.95 4.74 -3.77
C GLY A 13 4.91 4.41 -2.71
N ARG A 14 3.64 4.37 -3.15
CA ARG A 14 2.49 3.94 -2.36
C ARG A 14 1.69 2.91 -3.12
N VAL A 15 1.27 1.86 -2.44
CA VAL A 15 0.32 0.86 -2.95
C VAL A 15 -0.97 0.97 -2.14
N LEU A 16 -2.09 1.14 -2.83
CA LEU A 16 -3.44 1.11 -2.28
C LEU A 16 -4.16 -0.14 -2.79
N TYR A 17 -4.69 -0.95 -1.89
CA TYR A 17 -5.51 -2.09 -2.24
C TYR A 17 -6.61 -2.36 -1.22
N ASN A 18 -7.71 -2.96 -1.68
CA ASN A 18 -8.81 -3.36 -0.82
C ASN A 18 -8.64 -4.81 -0.38
N GLY A 19 -8.90 -5.07 0.89
CA GLY A 19 -9.11 -6.39 1.46
C GLY A 19 -10.61 -6.65 1.63
N ARG A 20 -11.03 -7.89 1.39
CA ARG A 20 -12.37 -8.38 1.73
C ARG A 20 -12.25 -9.60 2.62
N HIS A 21 -12.85 -9.52 3.79
CA HIS A 21 -12.65 -10.51 4.83
C HIS A 21 -13.98 -10.86 5.50
N ILE A 22 -13.99 -11.98 6.20
CA ILE A 22 -15.12 -12.44 6.98
C ILE A 22 -14.66 -12.51 8.44
N TYR A 23 -15.45 -11.93 9.35
CA TYR A 23 -15.25 -12.11 10.79
C TYR A 23 -15.44 -13.58 11.17
N GLN A 24 -14.44 -14.19 11.83
CA GLN A 24 -14.46 -15.63 12.13
C GLN A 24 -15.56 -16.03 13.12
N ASP A 25 -15.99 -15.12 13.99
CA ASP A 25 -16.98 -15.34 15.03
C ASP A 25 -18.43 -15.13 14.56
N THR A 26 -18.65 -14.14 13.68
CA THR A 26 -20.00 -13.74 13.23
C THR A 26 -20.32 -14.18 11.80
N GLY A 27 -19.31 -14.43 10.97
CA GLY A 27 -19.51 -14.69 9.54
C GLY A 27 -19.84 -13.44 8.72
N GLU A 28 -19.81 -12.24 9.33
CA GLU A 28 -20.10 -10.98 8.66
C GLU A 28 -18.92 -10.51 7.80
N TRP A 29 -19.25 -9.89 6.65
CA TRP A 29 -18.25 -9.30 5.77
C TRP A 29 -17.73 -7.97 6.31
N TYR A 30 -16.44 -7.73 6.14
CA TYR A 30 -15.85 -6.40 6.31
C TYR A 30 -14.84 -6.08 5.20
N TYR A 31 -14.71 -4.78 4.97
CA TYR A 31 -13.79 -4.20 4.00
C TYR A 31 -12.61 -3.56 4.73
N GLU A 32 -11.42 -3.79 4.21
CA GLU A 32 -10.19 -3.20 4.73
C GLU A 32 -9.51 -2.39 3.64
N LEU A 33 -9.20 -1.12 3.92
CA LEU A 33 -8.33 -0.33 3.06
C LEU A 33 -6.89 -0.49 3.53
N ASN A 34 -6.06 -1.09 2.69
CA ASN A 34 -4.64 -1.25 2.96
C ASN A 34 -3.82 -0.18 2.23
N ILE A 35 -2.89 0.44 2.97
CA ILE A 35 -1.98 1.46 2.48
C ILE A 35 -0.55 1.02 2.80
N LEU A 36 0.25 0.76 1.77
CA LEU A 36 1.66 0.42 1.91
C LEU A 36 2.53 1.54 1.34
N ASN A 37 3.33 2.17 2.20
CA ASN A 37 4.32 3.17 1.82
C ASN A 37 5.71 2.53 1.76
N MET A 38 6.43 2.74 0.66
CA MET A 38 7.75 2.15 0.42
C MET A 38 8.70 3.19 -0.12
N LEU A 39 9.90 3.28 0.44
CA LEU A 39 10.97 4.13 -0.05
C LEU A 39 12.24 3.31 -0.17
N LEU A 40 12.86 3.33 -1.34
CA LEU A 40 14.17 2.74 -1.54
C LEU A 40 15.25 3.79 -1.26
N THR A 41 15.81 3.83 -0.05
CA THR A 41 16.82 4.84 0.30
C THR A 41 17.95 4.27 1.15
N GLU A 42 19.12 4.91 1.08
CA GLU A 42 20.24 4.68 2.01
C GLU A 42 20.13 5.57 3.26
N GLN A 43 19.21 6.54 3.25
CA GLN A 43 18.99 7.44 4.38
C GLN A 43 18.45 6.65 5.58
N LYS A 44 18.94 6.98 6.77
CA LYS A 44 18.54 6.34 8.04
C LYS A 44 17.55 7.18 8.84
N ASP A 45 16.95 8.19 8.21
CA ASP A 45 15.98 9.06 8.86
C ASP A 45 14.66 8.32 9.07
N PRO A 46 14.19 8.14 10.33
CA PRO A 46 12.93 7.47 10.59
C PRO A 46 11.69 8.24 10.08
N ASN A 47 11.80 9.53 9.80
CA ASN A 47 10.66 10.37 9.38
C ASN A 47 10.53 10.53 7.86
N VAL A 48 11.42 9.90 7.09
CA VAL A 48 11.54 10.11 5.65
C VAL A 48 10.24 9.85 4.84
N LEU A 49 9.35 9.01 5.35
CA LEU A 49 8.04 8.72 4.73
C LEU A 49 6.91 9.67 5.16
N ILE A 50 7.13 10.45 6.22
CA ILE A 50 6.15 11.40 6.78
C ILE A 50 6.29 12.76 6.09
N ASP A 51 7.54 13.17 5.82
CA ASP A 51 7.85 14.51 5.30
C ASP A 51 7.69 14.64 3.78
N GLN A 52 7.27 13.57 3.11
CA GLN A 52 7.21 13.48 1.65
C GLN A 52 5.86 12.90 1.20
N GLU A 53 5.48 13.17 -0.03
CA GLU A 53 4.35 12.52 -0.71
C GLU A 53 4.86 11.46 -1.71
N PRO A 54 4.13 10.35 -1.93
CA PRO A 54 4.57 9.31 -2.85
C PRO A 54 4.58 9.82 -4.29
N LEU A 55 5.71 9.65 -4.99
CA LEU A 55 5.80 9.95 -6.41
C LEU A 55 4.99 8.96 -7.25
N ASN A 56 5.03 7.68 -6.87
CA ASN A 56 4.39 6.61 -7.63
C ASN A 56 3.28 5.98 -6.79
N VAL A 57 2.03 6.14 -7.21
CA VAL A 57 0.87 5.52 -6.55
C VAL A 57 0.32 4.41 -7.43
N TYR A 58 0.37 3.18 -6.93
CA TYR A 58 -0.32 2.05 -7.54
C TYR A 58 -1.66 1.82 -6.86
N ASN A 59 -2.73 2.02 -7.62
CA ASN A 59 -4.11 1.83 -7.18
C ASN A 59 -4.64 0.50 -7.72
N GLN A 60 -4.62 -0.55 -6.90
CA GLN A 60 -5.39 -1.77 -7.16
C GLN A 60 -6.60 -1.80 -6.22
N ILE A 61 -7.47 -0.83 -6.43
CA ILE A 61 -8.77 -0.74 -5.77
C ILE A 61 -9.70 -1.64 -6.58
N GLU A 62 -9.79 -2.92 -6.23
CA GLU A 62 -10.85 -3.76 -6.78
C GLU A 62 -12.20 -3.24 -6.31
N ILE A 63 -13.17 -3.14 -7.22
CA ILE A 63 -14.57 -2.93 -6.85
C ILE A 63 -15.04 -4.26 -6.25
N LEU A 64 -15.04 -4.32 -4.92
CA LEU A 64 -15.53 -5.49 -4.20
C LEU A 64 -17.07 -5.38 -4.15
N TYR A 65 -17.76 -6.32 -4.82
CA TYR A 65 -19.23 -6.44 -4.84
C TYR A 65 -19.77 -7.25 -3.65
#